data_AF-A0A519TE16-F1
#
_entry.id   AF-A0A519TE16-F1
#
_cell.length_a   1.000
_cell.length_b   1.000
_cell.length_c   1.000
_cell.angle_alpha   90.00
_cell.angle_beta   90.00
_cell.angle_gamma   90.00
#
_symmetry.space_group_name_H-M   'P 1'
#
loop_
_entity.id
_entity.type
_entity.pdbx_description
1 polymer ?
#
loop_
_entity_poly.entity_id
_entity_poly.type
_entity_poly.pdbx_seq_one_letter_code
_entity_poly.pdbx_strand_id
1 'polypeptide(L)'
;VFVVAPFSVADVYGTKEELPVQTAIEGFPYQGELTPLGDGYHALVVPREVRRAVGKTVGDVLRVALRHDLGERVVNLPDDLAAGLAENAASSTFFKGLTKPEQRSYVRYLKGAKTPEIRAKRLTETIYRLSIGRKRE
;
A
#
# COMPACT_ATOMS: atom_id res chain seq x y z
N VAL A 1 -4.05 -19.23 -4.42
CA VAL A 1 -2.98 -20.09 -3.85
C VAL A 1 -2.18 -19.22 -2.93
N PHE A 2 -1.99 -19.67 -1.70
CA PHE A 2 -1.21 -18.96 -0.70
C PHE A 2 -0.30 -19.96 0.00
N VAL A 3 0.71 -19.42 0.67
CA VAL A 3 1.53 -20.17 1.63
C VAL A 3 1.35 -19.55 3.00
N VAL A 4 1.39 -20.37 4.05
CA VAL A 4 1.33 -19.90 5.43
C VAL A 4 2.75 -19.67 5.92
N ALA A 5 2.99 -18.53 6.56
CA ALA A 5 4.27 -18.26 7.19
C ALA A 5 4.51 -19.28 8.32
N PRO A 6 5.65 -19.99 8.35
CA PRO A 6 5.92 -21.01 9.37
C PRO A 6 6.40 -20.40 10.70
N PHE A 7 6.15 -19.11 10.93
CA PHE A 7 6.57 -18.37 12.12
C PHE A 7 5.53 -17.28 12.46
N SER A 8 5.56 -16.82 13.72
CA SER A 8 4.70 -15.74 14.20
C SER A 8 5.18 -14.38 13.69
N VAL A 9 4.37 -13.72 12.85
CA VAL A 9 4.63 -12.35 12.39
C VAL A 9 4.59 -11.37 13.56
N ALA A 10 3.73 -11.61 14.54
CA ALA A 10 3.61 -10.77 15.72
C ALA A 10 4.90 -10.79 16.56
N ASP A 11 5.51 -11.96 16.74
CA ASP A 11 6.73 -12.08 17.55
C ASP A 11 7.96 -11.55 16.81
N VAL A 12 8.01 -11.73 15.49
CA VAL A 12 9.17 -11.31 14.67
C VAL A 12 9.12 -9.83 14.29
N TYR A 13 7.93 -9.30 13.99
CA TYR A 13 7.74 -7.94 13.46
C TYR A 13 6.93 -7.02 14.36
N GLY A 14 6.42 -7.50 15.49
CA GLY A 14 5.69 -6.69 16.47
C GLY A 14 4.27 -6.30 16.03
N THR A 15 3.73 -6.91 14.96
CA THR A 15 2.39 -6.61 14.45
C THR A 15 1.58 -7.87 14.16
N LYS A 16 0.28 -7.81 14.49
CA LYS A 16 -0.72 -8.83 14.13
C LYS A 16 -1.48 -8.47 12.85
N GLU A 17 -1.29 -7.25 12.34
CA GLU A 17 -1.98 -6.75 11.17
C GLU A 17 -1.29 -7.20 9.87
N GLU A 18 -1.73 -6.64 8.75
CA GLU A 18 -1.10 -6.84 7.44
C GLU A 18 0.33 -6.28 7.44
N LEU A 19 1.28 -7.09 6.97
CA LEU A 19 2.69 -6.70 6.89
C LEU A 19 3.14 -6.69 5.42
N PRO A 20 3.48 -5.52 4.84
CA PRO A 20 4.11 -5.43 3.53
C PRO A 20 5.49 -6.10 3.50
N VAL A 21 5.73 -6.90 2.47
CA VAL A 21 6.97 -7.68 2.36
C VAL A 21 7.52 -7.67 0.93
N GLN A 22 8.85 -7.57 0.84
CA GLN A 22 9.59 -7.89 -0.38
C GLN A 22 9.95 -9.37 -0.32
N THR A 23 9.59 -10.10 -1.37
CA THR A 23 9.84 -11.53 -1.44
C THR A 23 10.62 -11.90 -2.69
N ALA A 24 11.35 -13.00 -2.63
CA ALA A 24 11.86 -13.71 -3.79
C ALA A 24 11.42 -15.16 -3.70
N ILE A 25 10.53 -15.59 -4.60
CA ILE A 25 9.99 -16.94 -4.67
C ILE A 25 10.79 -17.69 -5.71
N GLU A 26 11.56 -18.72 -5.31
CA GLU A 26 12.52 -19.40 -6.20
C GLU A 26 13.46 -18.42 -6.94
N GLY A 27 13.82 -17.32 -6.27
CA GLY A 27 14.63 -16.24 -6.86
C GLY A 27 13.86 -15.23 -7.70
N PHE A 28 12.58 -15.47 -8.02
CA PHE A 28 11.74 -14.51 -8.74
C PHE A 28 11.25 -13.40 -7.79
N PRO A 29 11.58 -12.12 -8.04
CA PRO A 29 11.19 -11.02 -7.16
C PRO A 29 9.68 -10.77 -7.21
N TYR A 30 9.08 -10.64 -6.04
CA TYR A 30 7.65 -10.37 -5.87
C TYR A 30 7.42 -9.50 -4.64
N GLN A 31 6.71 -8.39 -4.79
CA GLN A 31 6.22 -7.60 -3.66
C GLN A 31 4.83 -8.10 -3.27
N GLY A 32 4.71 -8.53 -2.02
CA GLY A 32 3.48 -9.07 -1.46
C GLY A 32 3.17 -8.49 -0.10
N GLU A 33 2.11 -9.01 0.50
CA GLU A 33 1.66 -8.63 1.84
C GLU A 33 1.36 -9.92 2.59
N LEU A 34 1.82 -10.00 3.85
CA LEU A 34 1.43 -11.05 4.79
C LEU A 34 0.12 -10.65 5.43
N THR A 35 -0.96 -11.35 5.10
CA THR A 35 -2.31 -11.07 5.61
C THR A 35 -2.63 -11.99 6.77
N PRO A 36 -3.15 -11.48 7.91
CA PRO A 36 -3.54 -12.32 9.03
C PRO A 36 -4.73 -13.23 8.66
N LEU A 37 -4.68 -14.48 9.11
CA LEU A 37 -5.77 -15.46 8.95
C LEU A 37 -6.74 -15.47 10.14
N GLY A 38 -6.40 -14.78 11.23
CA GLY A 38 -7.23 -14.64 12.44
C GLY A 38 -6.94 -15.65 13.55
N ASP A 39 -6.18 -16.70 13.26
CA ASP A 39 -5.76 -17.78 14.16
C ASP A 39 -4.30 -17.62 14.66
N GLY A 40 -3.71 -16.43 14.45
CA GLY A 40 -2.32 -16.13 14.78
C GLY A 40 -1.33 -16.43 13.65
N TYR A 41 -1.80 -17.02 12.54
CA TYR A 41 -0.99 -17.21 11.34
C TYR A 41 -1.21 -16.10 10.31
N HIS A 42 -0.23 -15.95 9.43
CA HIS A 42 -0.29 -15.06 8.28
C HIS A 42 -0.05 -15.83 6.99
N ALA A 43 -0.75 -15.40 5.93
CA ALA A 43 -0.63 -15.96 4.60
C ALA A 43 0.01 -14.99 3.62
N LEU A 44 0.87 -15.51 2.74
CA LEU A 44 1.35 -14.82 1.55
C LEU A 44 0.62 -15.36 0.33
N VAL A 45 -0.13 -14.51 -0.37
CA VAL A 45 -0.75 -14.87 -1.64
C VAL A 45 0.33 -15.03 -2.71
N VAL A 46 0.25 -16.11 -3.50
CA VAL A 46 1.14 -16.35 -4.64
C VAL A 46 0.35 -16.20 -5.94
N PRO A 47 0.47 -15.05 -6.65
CA PRO A 47 -0.27 -14.79 -7.87
C PRO A 47 0.00 -15.84 -8.95
N ARG A 48 -0.95 -15.99 -9.89
CA ARG A 48 -0.82 -16.92 -11.02
C ARG A 48 0.43 -16.64 -11.87
N GLU A 49 0.77 -15.38 -12.05
CA GLU A 49 1.94 -14.95 -12.83
C GLU A 49 3.25 -15.42 -12.19
N VAL A 50 3.40 -15.22 -10.88
CA VAL A 50 4.57 -15.70 -10.13
C VAL A 50 4.66 -17.22 -10.21
N ARG A 51 3.55 -17.94 -9.97
CA ARG A 51 3.51 -19.41 -10.10
C ARG A 51 3.96 -19.91 -11.46
N ARG A 52 3.52 -19.25 -12.53
CA ARG A 52 3.95 -19.56 -13.90
C ARG A 52 5.43 -19.29 -14.11
N ALA A 53 5.93 -18.16 -13.59
CA ALA A 53 7.34 -17.79 -13.72
C ALA A 53 8.27 -18.80 -13.03
N VAL A 54 7.87 -19.34 -11.88
CA VAL A 54 8.68 -20.31 -11.13
C VAL A 54 8.35 -21.78 -11.44
N GLY A 55 7.35 -22.03 -12.29
CA GLY A 55 6.92 -23.39 -12.64
C GLY A 55 6.36 -24.20 -11.48
N LYS A 56 5.74 -23.55 -10.48
CA LYS A 56 5.20 -24.19 -9.27
C LYS A 56 3.67 -24.13 -9.22
N THR A 57 3.06 -25.18 -8.70
CA THR A 57 1.61 -25.30 -8.50
C THR A 57 1.26 -25.70 -7.06
N VAL A 58 -0.04 -25.89 -6.80
CA VAL A 58 -0.53 -26.36 -5.50
C VAL A 58 0.03 -27.74 -5.20
N GLY A 59 0.60 -27.93 -4.01
CA GLY A 59 1.25 -29.16 -3.57
C GLY A 59 2.77 -29.13 -3.70
N ASP A 60 3.33 -28.21 -4.49
CA ASP A 60 4.78 -28.07 -4.59
C ASP A 60 5.38 -27.35 -3.38
N VAL A 61 6.58 -27.78 -3.00
CA VAL A 61 7.42 -27.03 -2.07
C VAL A 61 8.10 -25.90 -2.83
N LEU A 62 8.08 -24.71 -2.24
CA LEU A 62 8.74 -23.51 -2.76
C LEU A 62 9.58 -22.83 -1.68
N ARG A 63 10.69 -22.21 -2.09
CA ARG A 63 11.53 -21.38 -1.23
C ARG A 63 11.14 -19.91 -1.37
N VAL A 64 10.76 -19.28 -0.26
CA VAL A 64 10.51 -17.83 -0.19
C VAL A 64 11.61 -17.18 0.65
N ALA A 65 12.38 -16.28 0.04
CA ALA A 65 13.14 -15.30 0.79
C ALA A 65 12.24 -14.11 1.08
N LEU A 66 12.19 -13.63 2.32
CA LEU A 66 11.31 -12.56 2.76
C LEU A 66 12.11 -11.48 3.47
N ARG A 67 11.77 -10.22 3.20
CA ARG A 67 12.23 -9.05 3.95
C ARG A 67 11.04 -8.13 4.21
N HIS A 68 10.98 -7.56 5.41
CA HIS A 68 10.02 -6.51 5.71
C HIS A 68 10.20 -5.37 4.68
N ASP A 69 9.13 -5.02 3.97
CA ASP A 69 9.15 -3.91 3.03
C ASP A 69 9.04 -2.59 3.81
N LEU A 70 10.18 -2.14 4.33
CA LEU A 70 10.34 -0.80 4.89
C LEU A 70 10.42 0.27 3.79
N GLY A 71 10.30 -0.12 2.52
CA GLY A 71 10.31 0.80 1.40
C GLY A 71 9.22 1.84 1.58
N GLU A 72 9.62 3.11 1.65
CA GLU A 72 8.71 4.21 1.45
C GLU A 72 8.15 4.02 0.03
N ARG A 73 6.93 3.48 -0.11
CA ARG A 73 6.22 3.47 -1.40
C ARG A 73 6.12 4.94 -1.81
N VAL A 74 7.07 5.43 -2.61
CA VAL A 74 7.13 6.82 -3.06
C VAL A 74 5.97 7.00 -4.00
N VAL A 75 4.84 7.43 -3.44
CA VAL A 75 3.70 7.79 -4.25
C VAL A 75 3.97 9.22 -4.70
N ASN A 76 4.42 9.37 -5.95
CA ASN A 76 4.60 10.68 -6.56
C ASN A 76 3.29 11.47 -6.46
N LEU A 77 3.40 12.70 -5.96
CA LEU A 77 2.29 13.64 -5.85
C LEU A 77 1.77 13.94 -7.27
N PRO A 78 0.49 13.70 -7.58
CA PRO A 78 -0.07 14.06 -8.87
C PRO A 78 -0.01 15.57 -9.12
N ASP A 79 0.23 15.98 -10.36
CA ASP A 79 0.41 17.39 -10.72
C ASP A 79 -0.79 18.27 -10.37
N ASP A 80 -2.01 17.75 -10.52
CA ASP A 80 -3.26 18.44 -10.17
C ASP A 80 -3.44 18.64 -8.66
N LEU A 81 -3.02 17.65 -7.86
CA LEU A 81 -2.98 17.80 -6.40
C LEU A 81 -1.89 18.80 -5.98
N ALA A 82 -0.72 18.76 -6.63
CA ALA A 82 0.34 19.73 -6.38
C ALA A 82 -0.12 21.17 -6.71
N ALA A 83 -0.78 21.36 -7.85
CA ALA A 83 -1.36 22.65 -8.26
C ALA A 83 -2.42 23.14 -7.26
N GLY A 84 -3.39 22.28 -6.89
CA GLY A 84 -4.43 22.66 -5.92
C GLY A 84 -3.89 22.97 -4.52
N LEU A 85 -2.81 22.30 -4.10
CA LEU A 85 -2.11 22.64 -2.85
C LEU A 85 -1.31 23.95 -2.97
N ALA A 86 -0.79 24.28 -4.15
CA ALA A 86 -0.07 25.54 -4.37
C ALA A 86 -1.00 26.76 -4.35
N GLU A 87 -2.25 26.60 -4.81
CA GLU A 87 -3.25 27.66 -4.81
C GLU A 87 -3.75 28.04 -3.40
N ASN A 88 -3.60 27.14 -2.41
CA ASN A 88 -4.06 27.38 -1.04
C ASN A 88 -2.97 27.05 -0.01
N ALA A 89 -2.37 28.10 0.57
CA ALA A 89 -1.28 27.95 1.54
C ALA A 89 -1.68 27.17 2.80
N ALA A 90 -2.94 27.26 3.23
CA ALA A 90 -3.45 26.54 4.40
C ALA A 90 -3.54 25.03 4.13
N SER A 91 -4.07 24.64 2.96
CA SER A 91 -4.14 23.23 2.55
C SER A 91 -2.73 22.64 2.37
N SER A 92 -1.80 23.40 1.78
CA SER A 92 -0.40 23.00 1.64
C SER A 92 0.27 22.72 2.99
N THR A 93 0.12 23.65 3.94
CA THR A 93 0.71 23.54 5.28
C THR A 93 0.16 22.34 6.03
N PHE A 94 -1.17 22.16 5.98
CA PHE A 94 -1.81 21.02 6.62
C PHE A 94 -1.38 19.69 5.98
N PHE A 95 -1.35 19.61 4.64
CA PHE A 95 -0.92 18.42 3.92
C PHE A 95 0.53 18.04 4.23
N LYS A 96 1.44 19.01 4.33
CA LYS A 96 2.83 18.79 4.73
C LYS A 96 2.97 18.30 6.18
N GLY A 97 2.03 18.67 7.05
CA GLY A 97 1.96 18.18 8.43
C GLY A 97 1.41 16.75 8.57
N LEU A 98 0.81 16.18 7.52
CA LEU A 98 0.33 14.80 7.54
C LEU A 98 1.49 13.80 7.48
N THR A 99 1.28 12.63 8.09
CA THR A 99 2.21 11.50 7.97
C THR A 99 2.24 10.97 6.53
N LYS A 100 3.36 10.35 6.13
CA LYS A 100 3.51 9.76 4.79
C LYS A 100 2.38 8.78 4.42
N PRO A 101 1.90 7.87 5.31
CA PRO A 101 0.71 7.04 5.02
C PRO A 101 -0.54 7.85 4.67
N GLU A 102 -0.80 8.94 5.40
CA GLU A 102 -1.96 9.80 5.17
C GLU A 102 -1.86 10.51 3.81
N GLN A 103 -0.71 11.12 3.50
CA GLN A 103 -0.46 11.75 2.19
C GLN A 103 -0.68 10.73 1.05
N ARG A 104 -0.18 9.50 1.21
CA ARG A 104 -0.38 8.41 0.24
C ARG A 104 -1.84 8.01 0.07
N SER A 105 -2.64 8.07 1.12
CA SER A 105 -4.09 7.79 1.07
C SER A 105 -4.81 8.78 0.14
N TYR A 106 -4.49 10.06 0.22
CA TYR A 106 -5.05 11.09 -0.68
C TYR A 106 -4.66 10.86 -2.14
N VAL A 107 -3.40 10.52 -2.41
CA VAL A 107 -3.01 10.21 -3.79
C VAL A 107 -3.75 8.97 -4.32
N ARG A 108 -3.88 7.93 -3.50
CA ARG A 108 -4.64 6.72 -3.87
C ARG A 108 -6.11 7.03 -4.15
N TYR A 109 -6.71 7.90 -3.34
CA TYR A 109 -8.08 8.36 -3.51
C TYR A 109 -8.32 9.03 -4.86
N LEU A 110 -7.41 9.94 -5.25
CA LEU A 110 -7.49 10.65 -6.52
C LEU A 110 -7.20 9.71 -7.69
N LYS A 111 -6.21 8.81 -7.56
CA LYS A 111 -5.92 7.78 -8.58
C LYS A 111 -7.09 6.80 -8.79
N GLY A 112 -7.87 6.53 -7.75
CA GLY A 112 -9.07 5.68 -7.85
C GLY A 112 -10.27 6.33 -8.55
N ALA A 113 -10.17 7.59 -9.01
CA ALA A 113 -11.22 8.23 -9.79
C ALA A 113 -11.10 7.83 -11.27
N LYS A 114 -12.11 7.13 -11.80
CA LYS A 114 -12.10 6.60 -13.18
C LYS A 114 -12.44 7.63 -14.26
N THR A 115 -13.10 8.74 -13.88
CA THR A 115 -13.48 9.82 -14.80
C THR A 115 -12.86 11.15 -14.35
N PRO A 116 -12.56 12.06 -15.30
CA PRO A 116 -11.98 13.37 -14.98
C PRO A 116 -12.93 14.21 -14.09
N GLU A 117 -14.24 14.10 -14.28
CA GLU A 117 -15.25 14.78 -13.48
C GLU A 117 -15.22 14.35 -12.00
N ILE A 118 -15.15 13.04 -11.74
CA ILE A 118 -15.04 12.51 -10.38
C ILE A 118 -13.71 12.93 -9.77
N ARG A 119 -12.64 12.96 -10.56
CA ARG A 119 -11.31 13.40 -10.10
C ARG A 119 -11.33 14.87 -9.69
N ALA A 120 -11.89 15.75 -10.51
CA ALA A 120 -12.03 17.17 -10.21
C ALA A 120 -12.86 17.39 -8.94
N LYS A 121 -14.00 16.71 -8.81
CA LYS A 121 -14.84 16.79 -7.59
C LYS A 121 -14.06 16.38 -6.33
N ARG A 122 -13.36 15.24 -6.39
CA ARG A 122 -12.53 14.75 -5.27
C ARG A 122 -11.39 15.70 -4.93
N LEU A 123 -10.79 16.33 -5.93
CA LEU A 123 -9.70 17.28 -5.76
C LEU A 123 -10.20 18.52 -5.03
N THR A 124 -11.28 19.16 -5.50
CA THR A 124 -11.88 20.34 -4.87
C THR A 124 -12.26 20.05 -3.42
N GLU A 125 -12.90 18.92 -3.16
CA GLU A 125 -13.27 18.51 -1.81
C GLU A 125 -12.05 18.27 -0.92
N THR A 126 -11.00 17.64 -1.45
CA THR A 126 -9.75 17.41 -0.74
C THR A 126 -9.09 18.73 -0.34
N ILE A 127 -8.94 19.67 -1.28
CA ILE A 127 -8.32 20.98 -1.00
C ILE A 127 -9.14 21.77 0.02
N TYR A 128 -10.47 21.77 -0.10
CA TYR A 128 -11.35 22.43 0.86
C TYR A 128 -11.22 21.83 2.27
N ARG A 129 -11.22 20.50 2.40
CA ARG A 129 -11.07 19.85 3.72
C ARG A 129 -9.71 20.14 4.35
N LEU A 130 -8.64 20.07 3.55
CA LEU A 130 -7.28 20.36 4.02
C LEU A 130 -7.14 21.85 4.42
N SER A 131 -7.80 22.78 3.73
CA SER A 131 -7.73 24.21 4.07
C SER A 131 -8.42 24.56 5.39
N ILE A 132 -9.45 23.80 5.79
CA ILE A 132 -10.10 23.91 7.11
C ILE A 132 -9.49 22.99 8.18
N GLY A 133 -8.35 22.35 7.89
CA GLY A 133 -7.63 21.50 8.83
C GLY A 133 -8.30 20.16 9.15
N ARG A 134 -9.17 19.66 8.26
CA ARG A 134 -9.87 18.38 8.44
C ARG A 134 -9.26 17.29 7.56
N LYS A 135 -9.02 16.13 8.18
CA LYS A 135 -8.60 14.91 7.49
C LYS A 135 -9.78 14.29 6.74
N ARG A 136 -9.48 13.38 5.81
CA ARG A 136 -10.48 12.55 5.14
C ARG A 136 -10.86 11.41 6.10
N GLU A 137 -12.00 11.56 6.78
CA GLU A 137 -12.69 10.47 7.47
C GLU A 137 -13.15 9.39 6.48
#